data_AF-A0A660TT74-F1
#
_entry.id   AF-A0A660TT74-F1
#
_cell.length_a   1.000
_cell.length_b   1.000
_cell.length_c   1.000
_cell.angle_alpha   90.00
_cell.angle_beta   90.00
_cell.angle_gamma   90.00
#
_symmetry.space_group_name_H-M   'P 1'
#
loop_
_entity.id
_entity.type
_entity.pdbx_description
1 polymer ?
#
loop_
_entity_poly.entity_id
_entity_poly.type
_entity_poly.pdbx_seq_one_letter_code
_entity_poly.pdbx_strand_id
1 'polypeptide(L)'
;DVPEGTCLLLVEEDKTGEASPFSGEKMSLVTTLYKSHSIDDAIRITNENHAYSGTGHSCGIFSATPENVEKLALETYTTRVVVNQAQAATNGGSWTSGMPFTHSLGCGTWGGNGLSENIALKHYLNNTWVIREIPSFKPTDEELFSGFTPRG
;
A
#
# COMPACT_ATOMS: atom_id res chain seq x y z
N ASP A 1 21.82 22.87 18.51
CA ASP A 1 22.57 22.67 17.26
C ASP A 1 22.58 21.20 16.87
N VAL A 2 22.57 20.92 15.57
CA VAL A 2 22.63 19.56 15.02
C VAL A 2 24.11 19.18 14.82
N PRO A 3 24.58 18.02 15.31
CA PRO A 3 25.98 17.60 15.15
C PRO A 3 26.43 17.52 13.68
N GLU A 4 27.69 17.88 13.42
CA GLU A 4 28.30 17.70 12.10
C GLU A 4 28.31 16.22 11.69
N GLY A 5 27.99 15.93 10.41
CA GLY A 5 27.86 14.57 9.91
C GLY A 5 26.49 13.90 10.14
N THR A 6 25.51 14.60 10.70
CA THR A 6 24.13 14.08 10.83
C THR A 6 23.49 13.86 9.46
N CYS A 7 23.06 12.63 9.19
CA CYS A 7 22.44 12.24 7.91
C CYS A 7 20.91 12.10 7.95
N LEU A 8 20.30 12.01 9.13
CA LEU A 8 18.87 11.83 9.32
C LEU A 8 18.44 12.40 10.68
N LEU A 9 17.27 13.03 10.73
CA LEU A 9 16.63 13.43 11.97
C LEU A 9 15.49 12.47 12.32
N LEU A 10 15.47 12.00 13.56
CA LEU A 10 14.37 11.22 14.12
C LEU A 10 13.56 12.09 15.08
N VAL A 11 12.24 12.09 14.92
CA VAL A 11 11.31 12.86 15.76
C VAL A 11 10.36 11.88 16.43
N GLU A 12 10.39 11.80 17.76
CA GLU A 12 9.42 11.03 18.53
C GLU A 12 8.05 11.71 18.48
N GLU A 13 6.99 10.93 18.32
CA GLU A 13 5.62 11.43 18.23
C GLU A 13 4.63 10.44 18.87
N ASP A 14 3.60 10.98 19.51
CA ASP A 14 2.48 10.22 20.10
C ASP A 14 1.16 10.48 19.37
N LYS A 15 1.06 11.57 18.60
CA LYS A 15 -0.12 11.94 17.82
C LYS A 15 -0.04 11.49 16.37
N THR A 16 -1.15 10.97 15.87
CA THR A 16 -1.29 10.47 14.51
C THR A 16 -2.22 11.34 13.67
N GLY A 17 -2.20 11.13 12.36
CA GLY A 17 -3.08 11.84 11.42
C GLY A 17 -2.87 13.35 11.42
N GLU A 18 -3.94 14.12 11.26
CA GLU A 18 -3.89 15.58 11.15
C GLU A 18 -3.48 16.30 12.45
N ALA A 19 -3.41 15.58 13.58
CA ALA A 19 -3.05 16.14 14.87
C ALA A 19 -1.55 16.50 14.99
N SER A 20 -0.70 16.00 14.09
CA SER A 20 0.70 16.39 13.99
C SER A 20 1.17 16.51 12.54
N PRO A 21 1.88 17.58 12.14
CA PRO A 21 2.49 17.65 10.82
C PRO A 21 3.54 16.56 10.58
N PHE A 22 4.13 15.99 11.64
CA PHE A 22 5.10 14.89 11.52
C PHE A 22 4.45 13.57 11.08
N SER A 23 3.13 13.44 11.20
CA SER A 23 2.36 12.29 10.70
C SER A 23 2.23 12.27 9.18
N GLY A 24 2.46 13.40 8.50
CA GLY A 24 2.37 13.51 7.05
C GLY A 24 3.66 13.24 6.28
N GLU A 25 3.57 13.33 4.96
CA GLU A 25 4.73 13.30 4.06
C GLU A 25 5.64 14.53 4.28
N LYS A 26 6.95 14.30 4.32
CA LYS A 26 7.96 15.33 4.67
C LYS A 26 8.91 15.67 3.53
N MET A 27 9.07 14.79 2.53
CA MET A 27 10.00 14.96 1.40
C MET A 27 11.39 15.49 1.80
N SER A 28 11.93 14.99 2.92
CA SER A 28 13.20 15.43 3.51
C SER A 28 13.81 14.34 4.39
N LEU A 29 15.03 14.54 4.89
CA LEU A 29 15.75 13.61 5.77
C LEU A 29 15.25 13.67 7.23
N VAL A 30 13.94 13.62 7.41
CA VAL A 30 13.25 13.63 8.69
C VAL A 30 12.28 12.46 8.74
N THR A 31 12.42 11.59 9.74
CA THR A 31 11.55 10.44 9.96
C THR A 31 10.92 10.53 11.35
N THR A 32 9.64 10.22 11.41
CA THR A 32 8.88 10.19 12.67
C THR A 32 8.96 8.80 13.27
N LEU A 33 9.20 8.72 14.58
CA LEU A 33 9.30 7.48 15.33
C LEU A 33 8.11 7.37 16.28
N TYR A 34 7.30 6.34 16.09
CA TYR A 34 6.20 5.98 16.98
C TYR A 34 6.56 4.73 17.76
N LYS A 35 6.19 4.69 19.03
CA LYS A 35 6.26 3.46 19.83
C LYS A 35 4.91 2.75 19.75
N SER A 36 4.88 1.56 19.15
CA SER A 36 3.68 0.71 19.13
C SER A 36 3.78 -0.41 20.18
N HIS A 37 2.62 -0.87 20.64
CA HIS A 37 2.53 -1.94 21.65
C HIS A 37 2.10 -3.29 21.09
N SER A 38 1.59 -3.31 19.86
CA SER A 38 1.15 -4.51 19.15
C SER A 38 1.13 -4.27 17.63
N ILE A 39 0.91 -5.33 16.86
CA ILE A 39 0.69 -5.22 15.41
C ILE A 39 -0.58 -4.43 15.09
N ASP A 40 -1.66 -4.61 15.87
CA ASP A 40 -2.91 -3.85 15.74
C ASP A 40 -2.68 -2.35 15.94
N ASP A 41 -1.88 -1.99 16.93
CA ASP A 41 -1.54 -0.60 17.22
C ASP A 41 -0.69 0.01 16.09
N ALA A 42 0.26 -0.74 15.55
CA ALA A 42 1.05 -0.31 14.39
C ALA A 42 0.18 -0.13 13.13
N ILE A 43 -0.79 -1.03 12.89
CA ILE A 43 -1.77 -0.93 11.80
C ILE A 43 -2.63 0.33 11.98
N ARG A 44 -3.15 0.56 13.19
CA ARG A 44 -3.92 1.76 13.53
C ARG A 44 -3.14 3.04 13.25
N ILE A 45 -1.90 3.14 13.75
CA ILE A 45 -1.01 4.29 13.50
C ILE A 45 -0.78 4.50 12.01
N THR A 46 -0.52 3.41 11.27
CA THR A 46 -0.30 3.46 9.81
C THR A 46 -1.53 4.00 9.09
N ASN A 47 -2.71 3.47 9.39
CA ASN A 47 -3.96 3.88 8.75
C ASN A 47 -4.34 5.32 9.10
N GLU A 48 -4.20 5.75 10.35
CA GLU A 48 -4.48 7.13 10.77
C GLU A 48 -3.54 8.13 10.08
N ASN A 49 -2.25 7.82 9.98
CA ASN A 49 -1.29 8.66 9.27
C ASN A 49 -1.55 8.69 7.76
N HIS A 50 -1.86 7.54 7.15
CA HIS A 50 -2.20 7.45 5.73
C HIS A 50 -3.50 8.19 5.39
N ALA A 51 -4.50 8.15 6.27
CA ALA A 51 -5.75 8.89 6.10
C ALA A 51 -5.50 10.40 6.00
N TYR A 52 -4.51 10.91 6.74
CA TYR A 52 -4.05 12.29 6.61
C TYR A 52 -3.21 12.51 5.34
N SER A 53 -2.25 11.61 5.06
CA SER A 53 -1.32 11.75 3.93
C SER A 53 -0.70 10.39 3.55
N GLY A 54 -1.19 9.75 2.48
CA GLY A 54 -0.58 8.53 1.92
C GLY A 54 -1.52 7.36 1.67
N THR A 55 -2.83 7.56 1.83
CA THR A 55 -3.86 6.54 1.57
C THR A 55 -3.66 5.87 0.20
N GLY A 56 -3.60 4.55 0.21
CA GLY A 56 -3.47 3.73 -0.99
C GLY A 56 -2.03 3.59 -1.52
N HIS A 57 -1.04 4.33 -1.02
CA HIS A 57 0.28 4.35 -1.65
C HIS A 57 1.14 3.11 -1.31
N SER A 58 1.80 3.10 -0.15
CA SER A 58 2.64 1.98 0.30
C SER A 58 2.88 1.99 1.81
N CYS A 59 3.08 0.82 2.40
CA CYS A 59 3.70 0.68 3.72
C CYS A 59 4.76 -0.43 3.68
N GLY A 60 5.46 -0.61 4.79
CA GLY A 60 6.50 -1.63 4.91
C GLY A 60 6.53 -2.25 6.29
N ILE A 61 7.03 -3.48 6.36
CA ILE A 61 7.20 -4.22 7.61
C ILE A 61 8.51 -4.98 7.60
N PHE A 62 9.24 -4.88 8.72
CA PHE A 62 10.36 -5.75 9.03
C PHE A 62 9.89 -6.76 10.08
N SER A 63 9.57 -7.99 9.65
CA SER A 63 9.03 -9.05 10.49
C SER A 63 9.47 -10.42 9.97
N ALA A 64 9.80 -11.32 10.89
CA ALA A 64 10.02 -12.74 10.61
C ALA A 64 8.74 -13.58 10.83
N THR A 65 7.67 -12.97 11.34
CA THR A 65 6.37 -13.60 11.62
C THR A 65 5.44 -13.40 10.43
N PRO A 66 5.10 -14.45 9.66
CA PRO A 66 4.23 -14.34 8.48
C PRO A 66 2.84 -13.78 8.81
N GLU A 67 2.30 -14.12 9.98
CA GLU A 67 0.97 -13.69 10.41
C GLU A 67 0.90 -12.17 10.58
N ASN A 68 1.99 -11.52 11.01
CA ASN A 68 2.06 -10.07 11.11
C ASN A 68 2.09 -9.41 9.71
N VAL A 69 2.76 -10.05 8.75
CA VAL A 69 2.83 -9.58 7.36
C VAL A 69 1.46 -9.66 6.72
N GLU A 70 0.79 -10.80 6.85
CA GLU A 70 -0.56 -11.03 6.34
C GLU A 70 -1.56 -10.05 6.97
N LYS A 71 -1.52 -9.91 8.31
CA LYS A 71 -2.41 -8.99 9.02
C LYS A 71 -2.23 -7.54 8.56
N LEU A 72 -0.99 -7.05 8.46
CA LEU A 72 -0.73 -5.71 7.95
C LEU A 72 -1.27 -5.53 6.51
N ALA A 73 -1.07 -6.53 5.65
CA ALA A 73 -1.52 -6.48 4.26
C ALA A 73 -3.05 -6.50 4.12
N LEU A 74 -3.75 -7.22 4.99
CA LEU A 74 -5.22 -7.29 4.98
C LEU A 74 -5.89 -6.07 5.60
N GLU A 75 -5.24 -5.43 6.59
CA GLU A 75 -5.87 -4.40 7.42
C GLU A 75 -5.38 -2.97 7.13
N THR A 76 -4.40 -2.79 6.25
CA THR A 76 -3.98 -1.45 5.80
C THR A 76 -4.60 -1.05 4.48
N TYR A 77 -4.95 0.24 4.35
CA TYR A 77 -5.47 0.81 3.10
C TYR A 77 -4.32 1.22 2.18
N THR A 78 -3.59 0.22 1.67
CA THR A 78 -2.40 0.39 0.85
C THR A 78 -2.41 -0.53 -0.37
N THR A 79 -1.72 -0.14 -1.43
CA THR A 79 -1.60 -0.99 -2.63
C THR A 79 -0.29 -1.77 -2.68
N ARG A 80 0.66 -1.47 -1.79
CA ARG A 80 1.97 -2.12 -1.71
C ARG A 80 2.39 -2.29 -0.25
N VAL A 81 2.72 -3.53 0.12
CA VAL A 81 3.35 -3.85 1.40
C VAL A 81 4.73 -4.41 1.13
N VAL A 82 5.76 -3.67 1.51
CA VAL A 82 7.15 -4.09 1.34
C VAL A 82 7.60 -4.85 2.57
N VAL A 83 8.04 -6.09 2.39
CA VAL A 83 8.45 -6.98 3.49
C VAL A 83 9.96 -7.10 3.52
N ASN A 84 10.58 -6.75 4.65
CA ASN A 84 12.01 -6.92 4.92
C ASN A 84 12.94 -6.27 3.85
N GLN A 85 12.52 -5.15 3.24
CA GLN A 85 13.27 -4.44 2.20
C GLN A 85 13.10 -2.91 2.33
N ALA A 86 14.03 -2.16 1.76
CA ALA A 86 13.96 -0.69 1.72
C ALA A 86 12.86 -0.21 0.77
N GLN A 87 11.80 0.38 1.32
CA GLN A 87 10.56 0.73 0.62
C GLN A 87 10.77 1.68 -0.58
N ALA A 88 11.62 2.71 -0.42
CA ALA A 88 11.91 3.68 -1.49
C ALA A 88 12.58 3.04 -2.73
N ALA A 89 13.37 1.99 -2.54
CA ALA A 89 14.10 1.32 -3.61
C ALA A 89 13.31 0.18 -4.25
N THR A 90 12.19 -0.25 -3.66
CA THR A 90 11.44 -1.45 -4.09
C THR A 90 10.03 -1.15 -4.59
N ASN A 91 9.35 -0.12 -4.08
CA ASN A 91 7.97 0.23 -4.49
C ASN A 91 7.83 0.40 -6.01
N GLY A 92 8.80 1.08 -6.62
CA GLY A 92 8.84 1.36 -8.05
C GLY A 92 9.34 0.20 -8.91
N GLY A 93 9.47 -1.00 -8.36
CA GLY A 93 10.11 -2.11 -9.04
C GLY A 93 11.62 -2.16 -8.77
N SER A 94 12.11 -3.37 -8.59
CA SER A 94 13.51 -3.70 -8.37
C SER A 94 13.74 -5.14 -8.79
N TRP A 95 15.01 -5.52 -8.96
CA TRP A 95 15.39 -6.91 -9.23
C TRP A 95 14.96 -7.90 -8.15
N THR A 96 14.59 -7.41 -6.96
CA THR A 96 14.25 -8.21 -5.78
C THR A 96 12.81 -8.05 -5.30
N SER A 97 11.99 -7.22 -5.95
CA SER A 97 10.57 -7.03 -5.59
C SER A 97 9.60 -7.70 -6.55
N GLY A 98 10.03 -8.03 -7.77
CA GLY A 98 9.17 -8.63 -8.80
C GLY A 98 8.11 -7.68 -9.38
N MET A 99 8.09 -6.41 -8.94
CA MET A 99 7.16 -5.39 -9.43
C MET A 99 7.66 -4.77 -10.74
N PRO A 100 6.75 -4.38 -11.67
CA PRO A 100 7.15 -3.62 -12.85
C PRO A 100 7.90 -2.34 -12.49
N PHE A 101 9.00 -2.06 -13.19
CA PHE A 101 9.78 -0.84 -12.99
C PHE A 101 9.01 0.40 -13.44
N THR A 102 8.82 1.37 -12.55
CA THR A 102 8.12 2.64 -12.80
C THR A 102 8.34 3.66 -11.68
N HIS A 103 8.16 4.94 -11.99
CA HIS A 103 7.98 6.02 -11.00
C HIS A 103 6.52 6.47 -10.87
N SER A 104 5.60 5.84 -11.61
CA SER A 104 4.16 6.12 -11.55
C SER A 104 3.44 4.98 -10.83
N LEU A 105 3.08 5.24 -9.57
CA LEU A 105 2.52 4.26 -8.65
C LEU A 105 1.02 4.53 -8.45
N GLY A 106 0.16 3.64 -8.92
CA GLY A 106 -1.27 3.74 -8.65
C GLY A 106 -1.57 3.49 -7.17
N CYS A 107 -2.39 4.34 -6.57
CA CYS A 107 -2.81 4.28 -5.17
C CYS A 107 -4.19 3.62 -4.98
N GLY A 108 -4.76 3.02 -6.03
CA GLY A 108 -6.08 2.40 -5.98
C GLY A 108 -7.20 3.41 -5.70
N THR A 109 -8.40 2.89 -5.47
CA THR A 109 -9.59 3.72 -5.24
C THR A 109 -9.48 4.55 -3.96
N TRP A 110 -8.76 4.05 -2.95
CA TRP A 110 -8.52 4.79 -1.71
C TRP A 110 -7.71 6.08 -1.94
N GLY A 111 -6.74 6.06 -2.86
CA GLY A 111 -5.97 7.24 -3.26
C GLY A 111 -6.57 7.99 -4.46
N GLY A 112 -7.82 7.72 -4.84
CA GLY A 112 -8.49 8.39 -5.97
C GLY A 112 -7.98 7.98 -7.36
N ASN A 113 -7.37 6.80 -7.49
CA ASN A 113 -6.90 6.27 -8.77
C ASN A 113 -7.77 5.12 -9.28
N GLY A 114 -7.86 4.96 -10.60
CA GLY A 114 -8.56 3.83 -11.23
C GLY A 114 -7.82 2.49 -11.17
N LEU A 115 -6.60 2.47 -10.62
CA LEU A 115 -5.74 1.29 -10.56
C LEU A 115 -4.81 1.35 -9.34
N SER A 116 -4.40 0.18 -8.86
CA SER A 116 -3.46 -0.03 -7.74
C SER A 116 -2.07 -0.50 -8.19
N GLU A 117 -1.86 -0.64 -9.50
CA GLU A 117 -0.67 -1.25 -10.06
C GLU A 117 0.51 -0.26 -10.21
N ASN A 118 1.72 -0.82 -10.38
CA ASN A 118 2.81 -0.09 -11.01
C ASN A 118 2.48 0.12 -12.48
N ILE A 119 2.45 1.37 -12.93
CA ILE A 119 2.15 1.68 -14.34
C ILE A 119 3.25 1.11 -15.23
N ALA A 120 2.90 0.03 -15.92
CA ALA A 120 3.69 -0.63 -16.96
C ALA A 120 3.08 -0.44 -18.37
N LEU A 121 3.79 -0.94 -19.39
CA LEU A 121 3.41 -0.84 -20.81
C LEU A 121 1.93 -1.16 -21.09
N LYS A 122 1.36 -2.18 -20.43
CA LYS A 122 -0.04 -2.59 -20.63
C LYS A 122 -1.06 -1.46 -20.43
N HIS A 123 -0.75 -0.47 -19.58
CA HIS A 123 -1.66 0.64 -19.29
C HIS A 123 -1.66 1.72 -20.38
N TYR A 124 -0.70 1.67 -21.31
CA TYR A 124 -0.61 2.57 -22.46
C TYR A 124 -1.16 1.94 -23.75
N LEU A 125 -1.66 0.71 -23.67
CA LEU A 125 -2.19 -0.03 -24.80
C LEU A 125 -3.71 -0.09 -24.75
N ASN A 126 -4.34 0.13 -25.90
CA ASN A 126 -5.76 -0.10 -26.08
C ASN A 126 -5.97 -1.50 -26.65
N ASN A 127 -6.95 -2.24 -26.12
CA ASN A 127 -7.40 -3.50 -26.69
C ASN A 127 -8.65 -3.26 -27.54
N THR A 128 -8.67 -3.79 -28.76
CA THR A 128 -9.88 -3.85 -29.59
C THR A 128 -10.47 -5.25 -29.48
N TRP A 129 -11.70 -5.34 -29.00
CA TRP A 129 -12.41 -6.61 -28.86
C TRP A 129 -13.36 -6.81 -30.05
N VAL A 130 -13.23 -7.95 -30.74
CA VAL A 130 -14.18 -8.37 -31.79
C VAL A 130 -15.10 -9.42 -31.19
N ILE A 131 -16.36 -9.05 -30.98
CA ILE A 131 -17.37 -9.92 -30.37
C ILE A 131 -18.16 -10.63 -31.48
N ARG A 132 -18.30 -11.95 -31.36
CA ARG A 132 -19.15 -12.78 -32.23
C ARG A 132 -20.11 -13.58 -31.35
N GLU A 133 -21.30 -13.86 -31.87
CA GLU A 133 -22.28 -14.66 -31.15
C GLU A 133 -21.73 -16.06 -30.86
N ILE A 134 -21.95 -16.52 -29.63
CA ILE A 134 -21.69 -17.90 -29.16
C ILE A 134 -22.99 -18.46 -28.58
N PRO A 135 -23.15 -19.79 -28.47
CA PRO A 135 -24.32 -20.37 -27.81
C PRO A 135 -24.55 -19.77 -26.42
N SER A 136 -25.81 -19.47 -26.10
CA SER A 136 -26.16 -18.90 -24.81
C SER A 136 -25.86 -19.91 -23.70
N PHE A 137 -25.05 -19.47 -22.73
CA PHE A 137 -24.82 -20.19 -21.48
C PHE A 137 -24.96 -19.19 -20.34
N LYS A 138 -26.06 -19.31 -19.59
CA LYS A 138 -26.29 -18.54 -18.37
C LYS A 138 -26.17 -19.50 -17.18
N PRO A 139 -25.08 -19.44 -16.39
CA PRO A 139 -24.99 -20.19 -15.16
C PRO A 139 -26.15 -19.84 -14.22
N THR A 140 -26.54 -20.79 -13.38
CA THR A 140 -27.47 -20.54 -12.28
C THR A 140 -26.82 -19.65 -11.21
N ASP A 141 -27.64 -18.96 -10.41
CA ASP A 141 -27.14 -18.16 -9.29
C ASP A 141 -26.35 -19.03 -8.29
N GLU A 142 -26.76 -20.28 -8.09
CA GLU A 142 -26.03 -21.23 -7.24
C GLU A 142 -24.64 -21.56 -7.80
N GLU A 143 -24.51 -21.79 -9.10
CA GLU A 143 -23.20 -21.98 -9.74
C GLU A 143 -22.33 -20.71 -9.68
N LEU A 144 -22.94 -19.53 -9.85
CA LEU A 144 -22.27 -18.22 -9.80
C LEU A 144 -21.77 -17.86 -8.40
N PHE A 145 -22.53 -18.18 -7.36
CA PHE A 145 -22.30 -17.72 -5.99
C PHE A 145 -21.92 -18.84 -5.01
N SER A 146 -21.75 -20.09 -5.46
CA SER A 146 -21.30 -21.18 -4.60
C SER A 146 -19.97 -20.81 -3.91
N GLY A 147 -19.95 -20.87 -2.57
CA GLY A 147 -18.78 -20.53 -1.76
C GLY A 147 -18.58 -19.03 -1.48
N PHE A 148 -19.41 -18.13 -2.02
CA PHE A 148 -19.41 -16.73 -1.65
C PHE A 148 -20.40 -16.47 -0.49
N THR A 149 -19.86 -16.18 0.69
CA THR A 149 -20.65 -15.67 1.82
C THR A 149 -20.35 -14.18 1.97
N PRO A 150 -21.26 -13.28 1.56
CA PRO A 150 -21.06 -11.85 1.83
C PRO A 150 -20.99 -11.64 3.34
N ARG A 151 -19.89 -11.06 3.83
CA ARG A 151 -19.82 -10.60 5.23
C ARG A 151 -20.72 -9.36 5.33
N GLY A 152 -21.78 -9.49 6.14
CA GLY A 152 -22.67 -8.38 6.49
C GLY A 152 -22.05 -7.41 7.48
#